data_AF-L0GJ88-F1
#
_entry.id   AF-L0GJ88-F1
#
_cell.length_a   1.000
_cell.length_b   1.000
_cell.length_c   1.000
_cell.angle_alpha   90.00
_cell.angle_beta   90.00
_cell.angle_gamma   90.00
#
_symmetry.space_group_name_H-M   'P 1'
#
loop_
_entity.id
_entity.type
_entity.pdbx_description
1 polymer ?
#
loop_
_entity_poly.entity_id
_entity_poly.type
_entity_poly.pdbx_seq_one_letter_code
_entity_poly.pdbx_strand_id
1 'polypeptide(L)'
;MSLTRVLFMAAVLGLGYKLWSGHQQEALLQASTTSSPSGFIPVAMPGGARPGVVMVFAPVNCPSDEARRADELAAGLSRMGIAVQRSSHFSTETSNPNAEQQAQLQRTVAVLNGGIPAVFFNGMGKANPTLDEVVAQVRAPR
;
A
#
# COMPACT_ATOMS: atom_id res chain seq x y z
N MET A 1 2.86 -9.03 44.51
CA MET A 1 2.01 -8.38 43.47
C MET A 1 1.07 -9.44 42.90
N SER A 2 -0.24 -9.22 42.93
CA SER A 2 -1.22 -10.21 42.45
C SER A 2 -1.12 -10.38 40.93
N LEU A 3 -1.12 -11.62 40.44
CA LEU A 3 -1.04 -11.98 39.01
C LEU A 3 -2.12 -11.26 38.17
N THR A 4 -3.29 -11.04 38.75
CA THR A 4 -4.40 -10.29 38.16
C THR A 4 -4.06 -8.82 37.89
N ARG A 5 -3.26 -8.16 38.74
CA ARG A 5 -2.83 -6.78 38.51
C ARG A 5 -1.82 -6.67 37.37
N VAL A 6 -0.97 -7.69 37.19
CA VAL A 6 0.02 -7.74 36.10
C VAL A 6 -0.69 -7.96 34.76
N LEU A 7 -1.67 -8.87 34.70
CA LEU A 7 -2.48 -9.10 33.49
C LEU A 7 -3.27 -7.85 33.07
N PHE A 8 -3.87 -7.14 34.03
CA PHE A 8 -4.58 -5.90 33.73
C PHE A 8 -3.66 -4.80 33.19
N MET A 9 -2.49 -4.61 33.81
CA MET A 9 -1.48 -3.65 33.33
C MET A 9 -1.02 -4.00 31.90
N ALA A 10 -0.74 -5.28 31.62
CA ALA A 10 -0.34 -5.72 30.29
C ALA A 10 -1.45 -5.51 29.25
N ALA A 11 -2.71 -5.76 29.61
CA ALA A 11 -3.85 -5.55 28.72
C ALA A 11 -4.05 -4.06 28.37
N VAL A 12 -3.96 -3.16 29.37
CA VAL A 12 -4.08 -1.71 29.15
C VAL A 12 -2.93 -1.18 28.31
N LEU A 13 -1.69 -1.62 28.58
CA LEU A 13 -0.53 -1.25 27.77
C LEU A 13 -0.65 -1.76 26.33
N GLY A 14 -1.12 -2.99 26.13
CA GLY A 14 -1.35 -3.55 24.79
C GLY A 14 -2.43 -2.81 24.01
N LEU A 15 -3.55 -2.45 24.66
CA LEU A 15 -4.62 -1.67 24.04
C LEU A 15 -4.15 -0.26 23.66
N GLY A 16 -3.44 0.41 24.58
CA GLY A 16 -2.88 1.74 24.35
C GLY A 16 -1.88 1.77 23.20
N TYR A 17 -0.99 0.77 23.13
CA TYR A 17 -0.04 0.64 22.03
C TYR A 17 -0.73 0.44 20.68
N LYS A 18 -1.75 -0.42 20.63
CA LYS A 18 -2.52 -0.67 19.40
C LYS A 18 -3.20 0.61 18.90
N LEU A 19 -3.88 1.34 19.78
CA LEU A 19 -4.57 2.59 19.43
C LEU A 19 -3.58 3.67 18.96
N TRP A 20 -2.46 3.83 19.66
CA TRP A 20 -1.46 4.82 19.29
C TRP A 20 -0.79 4.51 17.94
N SER A 21 -0.49 3.24 17.68
CA SER A 21 0.11 2.80 16.41
C SER A 21 -0.82 3.04 15.20
N GLY A 22 -2.12 2.84 15.36
CA GLY A 22 -3.10 3.16 14.31
C GLY A 22 -3.14 4.66 13.99
N HIS A 23 -3.14 5.50 15.02
CA HIS A 23 -3.20 6.94 14.83
C HIS A 23 -1.95 7.53 14.14
N GLN A 24 -0.77 6.95 14.42
CA GLN A 24 0.47 7.30 13.72
C GLN A 24 0.40 6.93 12.22
N GLN A 25 -0.19 5.78 11.88
CA GLN A 25 -0.37 5.36 10.49
C GLN A 25 -1.32 6.31 9.74
N GLU A 26 -2.44 6.68 10.34
CA GLU A 26 -3.41 7.62 9.75
C GLU A 26 -2.78 9.00 9.49
N ALA A 27 -2.04 9.54 10.45
CA ALA A 27 -1.35 10.82 10.30
C ALA A 27 -0.28 10.79 9.20
N LEU A 28 0.49 9.70 9.10
CA LEU A 28 1.49 9.51 8.05
C LEU A 28 0.86 9.38 6.65
N LEU A 29 -0.27 8.68 6.55
CA LEU A 29 -1.03 8.56 5.31
C LEU A 29 -1.56 9.92 4.87
N GLN A 30 -2.21 10.66 5.76
CA GLN A 30 -2.76 11.99 5.46
C GLN A 30 -1.68 12.98 5.00
N ALA A 31 -0.56 13.06 5.72
CA ALA A 31 0.56 13.92 5.35
C ALA A 31 1.16 13.53 3.99
N SER A 32 1.20 12.23 3.66
CA SER A 32 1.74 11.74 2.38
C SER A 32 0.77 11.97 1.21
N THR A 33 -0.55 11.87 1.43
CA THR A 33 -1.57 12.09 0.40
C THR A 33 -1.68 13.55 -0.02
N THR A 34 -1.46 14.50 0.88
CA THR A 34 -1.47 15.94 0.55
C THR A 34 -0.38 16.33 -0.47
N SER A 35 0.70 15.55 -0.56
CA SER A 35 1.82 15.83 -1.46
C SER A 35 1.64 15.31 -2.89
N SER A 36 0.67 14.44 -3.18
CA SER A 36 0.49 13.86 -4.52
C SER A 36 -0.88 14.20 -5.11
N PRO A 37 -0.94 14.87 -6.28
CA PRO A 37 -2.20 15.17 -6.96
C PRO A 37 -3.03 13.94 -7.32
N SER A 38 -2.39 12.77 -7.47
CA SER A 38 -3.03 11.48 -7.78
C SER A 38 -3.49 10.72 -6.53
N GLY A 39 -3.16 11.21 -5.32
CA GLY A 39 -3.39 10.54 -4.05
C GLY A 39 -2.50 9.33 -3.79
N PHE A 40 -1.49 9.10 -4.64
CA PHE A 40 -0.46 8.08 -4.38
C PHE A 40 0.49 8.54 -3.29
N ILE A 41 0.96 7.62 -2.46
CA ILE A 41 1.89 7.91 -1.36
C ILE A 41 3.23 7.20 -1.55
N PRO A 42 4.34 7.72 -0.99
CA PRO A 42 5.63 7.03 -1.03
C PRO A 42 5.61 5.73 -0.23
N VAL A 43 6.06 4.64 -0.84
CA VAL A 43 6.02 3.28 -0.29
C VAL A 43 7.30 2.52 -0.60
N ALA A 44 7.51 1.41 0.10
CA ALA A 44 8.52 0.43 -0.27
C ALA A 44 8.02 -0.34 -1.49
N MET A 45 8.87 -0.46 -2.52
CA MET A 45 8.50 -1.18 -3.74
C MET A 45 8.58 -2.69 -3.54
N PRO A 46 7.60 -3.45 -4.06
CA PRO A 46 7.66 -4.91 -4.05
C PRO A 46 8.84 -5.45 -4.87
N GLY A 47 9.33 -6.62 -4.48
CA GLY A 47 10.27 -7.42 -5.22
C GLY A 47 9.75 -7.74 -6.61
N GLY A 48 10.62 -7.61 -7.61
CA GLY A 48 10.25 -7.79 -9.02
C GLY A 48 9.51 -6.60 -9.64
N ALA A 49 9.28 -5.51 -8.93
CA ALA A 49 8.78 -4.28 -9.53
C ALA A 49 9.82 -3.67 -10.48
N ARG A 50 9.42 -3.48 -11.74
CA ARG A 50 10.29 -2.91 -12.78
C ARG A 50 10.07 -1.40 -12.88
N PRO A 51 11.13 -0.59 -13.06
CA PRO A 51 10.98 0.83 -13.33
C PRO A 51 10.09 1.07 -14.56
N GLY A 52 9.15 1.99 -14.46
CA GLY A 52 8.23 2.33 -15.56
C GLY A 52 7.15 1.29 -15.86
N VAL A 53 7.01 0.24 -15.05
CA VAL A 53 5.92 -0.74 -15.15
C VAL A 53 4.97 -0.57 -13.97
N VAL A 54 3.68 -0.44 -14.25
CA VAL A 54 2.64 -0.37 -13.21
C VAL A 54 2.42 -1.76 -12.67
N MET A 55 2.61 -1.95 -11.36
CA MET A 55 2.40 -3.23 -10.70
C MET A 55 1.04 -3.24 -10.01
N VAL A 56 0.15 -4.12 -10.46
CA VAL A 56 -1.23 -4.26 -9.94
C VAL A 56 -1.32 -5.53 -9.10
N PHE A 57 -1.66 -5.37 -7.83
CA PHE A 57 -1.83 -6.46 -6.89
C PHE A 57 -3.29 -6.80 -6.68
N ALA A 58 -3.63 -8.06 -6.96
CA ALA A 58 -4.93 -8.64 -6.68
C ALA A 58 -4.78 -10.14 -6.32
N PRO A 59 -5.56 -10.67 -5.37
CA PRO A 59 -5.57 -12.10 -5.06
C PRO A 59 -5.96 -12.97 -6.27
N VAL A 60 -5.31 -14.13 -6.45
CA VAL A 60 -5.46 -15.00 -7.65
C VAL A 60 -6.86 -15.60 -7.82
N ASN A 61 -7.66 -15.67 -6.75
CA ASN A 61 -8.92 -16.43 -6.71
C ASN A 61 -10.04 -15.68 -5.97
N CYS A 62 -10.19 -14.37 -6.18
CA CYS A 62 -11.34 -13.63 -5.63
C CYS A 62 -12.56 -13.76 -6.56
N PRO A 63 -13.70 -14.36 -6.13
CA PRO A 63 -14.88 -14.51 -6.99
C PRO A 63 -15.80 -13.27 -7.06
N SER A 64 -15.41 -12.11 -6.58
CA SER A 64 -16.27 -10.93 -6.44
C SER A 64 -15.62 -9.70 -7.08
N ASP A 65 -16.39 -8.63 -7.27
CA ASP A 65 -16.13 -7.47 -8.13
C ASP A 65 -14.72 -6.82 -8.04
N GLU A 66 -13.97 -7.05 -6.97
CA GLU A 66 -12.57 -6.64 -6.78
C GLU A 66 -11.63 -7.19 -7.86
N ALA A 67 -11.76 -8.47 -8.20
CA ALA A 67 -10.92 -9.10 -9.22
C ALA A 67 -11.21 -8.50 -10.60
N ARG A 68 -12.50 -8.32 -10.92
CA ARG A 68 -12.93 -7.67 -12.16
C ARG A 68 -12.40 -6.23 -12.26
N ARG A 69 -12.43 -5.45 -11.17
CA ARG A 69 -11.84 -4.10 -11.15
C ARG A 69 -10.34 -4.12 -11.44
N ALA A 70 -9.61 -5.08 -10.89
CA ALA A 70 -8.18 -5.25 -11.18
C ALA A 70 -7.93 -5.60 -12.66
N ASP A 71 -8.76 -6.49 -13.23
CA ASP A 71 -8.70 -6.87 -14.64
C ASP A 71 -9.00 -5.68 -15.56
N GLU A 72 -10.07 -4.93 -15.27
CA GLU A 72 -10.50 -3.75 -16.01
C GLU A 72 -9.45 -2.64 -15.96
N LEU A 73 -8.85 -2.41 -14.78
CA LEU A 73 -7.77 -1.44 -14.62
C LEU A 73 -6.55 -1.84 -15.44
N ALA A 74 -6.09 -3.09 -15.33
CA ALA A 74 -4.95 -3.58 -16.09
C ALA A 74 -5.19 -3.53 -17.61
N ALA A 75 -6.39 -3.90 -18.05
CA ALA A 75 -6.79 -3.84 -19.45
C ALA A 75 -6.88 -2.39 -19.95
N GLY A 76 -7.43 -1.47 -19.14
CA GLY A 76 -7.50 -0.04 -19.45
C GLY A 76 -6.12 0.57 -19.65
N LEU A 77 -5.19 0.32 -18.73
CA LEU A 77 -3.80 0.77 -18.82
C LEU A 77 -3.09 0.19 -20.05
N SER A 78 -3.28 -1.11 -20.31
CA SER A 78 -2.68 -1.78 -21.47
C SER A 78 -3.18 -1.19 -22.80
N ARG A 79 -4.48 -0.87 -22.91
CA ARG A 79 -5.06 -0.21 -24.10
C ARG A 79 -4.45 1.17 -24.38
N MET A 80 -3.97 1.85 -23.35
CA MET A 80 -3.28 3.14 -23.49
C MET A 80 -1.76 3.01 -23.71
N GLY A 81 -1.25 1.79 -23.89
CA GLY A 81 0.18 1.53 -24.10
C GLY A 81 1.02 1.66 -22.82
N ILE A 82 0.41 1.65 -21.64
CA ILE A 82 1.13 1.66 -20.36
C ILE A 82 1.49 0.20 -20.01
N ALA A 83 2.76 -0.05 -19.72
CA ALA A 83 3.22 -1.37 -19.30
C ALA A 83 2.66 -1.73 -17.92
N VAL A 84 1.97 -2.86 -17.83
CA VAL A 84 1.37 -3.37 -16.59
C VAL A 84 1.89 -4.76 -16.28
N GLN A 85 2.17 -5.00 -15.01
CA GLN A 85 2.47 -6.33 -14.47
C GLN A 85 1.49 -6.64 -13.34
N ARG A 86 0.87 -7.82 -13.41
CA ARG A 86 0.01 -8.33 -12.34
C ARG A 86 0.81 -9.22 -11.41
N SER A 87 0.52 -9.12 -10.13
CA SER A 87 1.02 -10.06 -9.13
C SER A 87 -0.06 -10.32 -8.08
N SER A 88 -0.01 -11.50 -7.51
CA SER A 88 -0.79 -11.88 -6.33
C SER A 88 0.07 -12.00 -5.07
N HIS A 89 1.39 -11.90 -5.23
CA HIS A 89 2.36 -12.08 -4.16
C HIS A 89 3.19 -10.82 -4.01
N PHE A 90 3.08 -10.21 -2.83
CA PHE A 90 3.91 -9.09 -2.41
C PHE A 90 5.05 -9.62 -1.55
N SER A 91 6.29 -9.33 -1.95
CA SER A 91 7.48 -9.56 -1.14
C SER A 91 8.32 -8.29 -1.15
N THR A 92 9.02 -8.01 -0.06
CA THR A 92 10.00 -6.92 0.04
C THR A 92 11.20 -7.45 0.77
N GLU A 93 12.38 -7.38 0.17
CA GLU A 93 13.62 -7.72 0.85
C GLU A 93 14.09 -6.51 1.65
N THR A 94 14.16 -6.63 2.98
CA THR A 94 14.72 -5.58 3.82
C THR A 94 15.45 -6.20 4.99
N SER A 95 16.78 -6.05 5.01
CA SER A 95 17.65 -6.48 6.11
C SER A 95 17.91 -5.27 7.00
N ASN A 96 17.46 -5.31 8.26
CA ASN A 96 17.60 -4.24 9.26
C ASN A 96 17.17 -2.85 8.77
N PRO A 97 15.86 -2.62 8.54
CA PRO A 97 15.38 -1.33 8.04
C PRO A 97 15.64 -0.20 9.03
N ASN A 98 16.13 0.93 8.53
CA ASN A 98 16.19 2.18 9.27
C ASN A 98 14.76 2.75 9.53
N ALA A 99 14.64 3.78 10.37
CA ALA A 99 13.33 4.32 10.77
C ALA A 99 12.47 4.79 9.59
N GLU A 100 13.09 5.37 8.55
CA GLU A 100 12.39 5.83 7.35
C GLU A 100 11.89 4.66 6.48
N GLN A 101 12.71 3.62 6.32
CA GLN A 101 12.33 2.39 5.64
C GLN A 101 11.21 1.67 6.38
N GLN A 102 11.21 1.67 7.71
CA GLN A 102 10.11 1.14 8.51
C GLN A 102 8.81 1.92 8.27
N ALA A 103 8.87 3.26 8.19
CA ALA A 103 7.70 4.08 7.88
C ALA A 103 7.18 3.82 6.44
N GLN A 104 8.08 3.65 5.46
CA GLN A 104 7.72 3.26 4.09
C GLN A 104 7.04 1.89 4.05
N LEU A 105 7.56 0.90 4.78
CA LEU A 105 6.94 -0.43 4.90
C LEU A 105 5.54 -0.35 5.55
N GLN A 106 5.37 0.47 6.59
CA GLN A 106 4.06 0.67 7.21
C GLN A 106 3.04 1.29 6.23
N ARG A 107 3.45 2.31 5.46
CA ARG A 107 2.61 2.88 4.38
C ARG A 107 2.27 1.85 3.30
N THR A 108 3.21 0.98 2.96
CA THR A 108 3.02 -0.12 2.02
C THR A 108 1.95 -1.09 2.52
N VAL A 109 2.04 -1.52 3.77
CA VAL A 109 1.04 -2.39 4.42
C VAL A 109 -0.32 -1.71 4.44
N ALA A 110 -0.38 -0.41 4.74
CA ALA A 110 -1.62 0.35 4.70
C ALA A 110 -2.24 0.40 3.29
N VAL A 111 -1.43 0.57 2.24
CA VAL A 111 -1.90 0.49 0.83
C VAL A 111 -2.45 -0.90 0.50
N LEU A 112 -1.77 -1.96 0.93
CA LEU A 112 -2.24 -3.33 0.70
C LEU A 112 -3.56 -3.63 1.43
N ASN A 113 -3.75 -3.05 2.62
CA ASN A 113 -4.96 -3.22 3.43
C ASN A 113 -6.11 -2.26 3.05
N GLY A 114 -5.83 -1.20 2.29
CA GLY A 114 -6.79 -0.12 2.02
C GLY A 114 -7.84 -0.44 0.95
N GLY A 115 -7.68 -1.54 0.20
CA GLY A 115 -8.61 -1.97 -0.84
C GLY A 115 -7.93 -2.54 -2.08
N ILE A 116 -8.63 -3.44 -2.76
CA ILE A 116 -8.17 -4.12 -3.99
C ILE A 116 -8.79 -3.41 -5.20
N PRO A 117 -8.02 -3.19 -6.30
CA PRO A 117 -6.61 -3.52 -6.47
C PRO A 117 -5.66 -2.54 -5.77
N ALA A 118 -4.55 -3.03 -5.23
CA ALA A 118 -3.45 -2.17 -4.80
C ALA A 118 -2.48 -1.95 -5.97
N VAL A 119 -2.07 -0.70 -6.23
CA VAL A 119 -1.21 -0.36 -7.36
C VAL A 119 0.07 0.31 -6.90
N PHE A 120 1.18 -0.11 -7.48
CA PHE A 120 2.52 0.41 -7.20
C PHE A 120 3.21 0.86 -8.49
N PHE A 121 3.86 2.01 -8.45
CA PHE A 121 4.61 2.56 -9.57
C PHE A 121 5.73 3.49 -9.08
N ASN A 122 6.99 3.21 -9.45
CA ASN A 122 8.17 4.05 -9.19
C ASN A 122 8.28 4.61 -7.74
N GLY A 123 8.11 3.77 -6.72
CA GLY A 123 8.21 4.18 -5.32
C GLY A 123 6.90 4.72 -4.72
N MET A 124 5.82 4.74 -5.50
CA MET A 124 4.52 5.25 -5.09
C MET A 124 3.49 4.13 -5.06
N GLY A 125 2.56 4.18 -4.09
CA GLY A 125 1.50 3.18 -3.93
C GLY A 125 0.15 3.82 -3.63
N LYS A 126 -0.93 3.20 -4.12
CA LYS A 126 -2.30 3.58 -3.78
C LYS A 126 -3.21 2.36 -3.72
N ALA A 127 -4.12 2.35 -2.75
CA ALA A 127 -5.14 1.34 -2.61
C ALA A 127 -6.35 1.71 -3.48
N ASN A 128 -6.84 0.75 -4.27
CA ASN A 128 -8.01 0.88 -5.14
C ASN A 128 -8.07 2.19 -5.95
N PRO A 129 -7.05 2.51 -6.75
CA PRO A 129 -7.08 3.72 -7.59
C PRO A 129 -7.99 3.54 -8.80
N THR A 130 -8.43 4.66 -9.37
CA THR A 130 -9.10 4.68 -10.69
C THR A 130 -8.06 4.65 -11.82
N LEU A 131 -8.51 4.35 -13.04
CA LEU A 131 -7.65 4.37 -14.23
C LEU A 131 -6.97 5.73 -14.43
N ASP A 132 -7.73 6.81 -14.31
CA ASP A 132 -7.24 8.17 -14.52
C ASP A 132 -6.20 8.59 -13.49
N GLU A 133 -6.35 8.16 -12.24
CA GLU A 133 -5.37 8.43 -11.18
C GLU A 133 -4.04 7.73 -11.44
N VAL A 134 -4.07 6.48 -11.91
CA VAL A 134 -2.85 5.76 -12.30
C VAL A 134 -2.19 6.44 -13.51
N VAL A 135 -2.97 6.86 -14.50
CA VAL A 135 -2.44 7.58 -15.68
C VAL A 135 -1.82 8.91 -15.28
N ALA A 136 -2.48 9.66 -14.41
CA ALA A 136 -1.95 10.91 -13.87
C ALA A 136 -0.62 10.67 -13.17
N GLN A 137 -0.51 9.61 -12.36
CA GLN A 137 0.74 9.24 -11.70
C GLN A 137 1.84 8.81 -12.68
N VAL A 138 1.51 8.08 -13.75
CA VAL A 138 2.47 7.63 -14.77
C VAL A 138 3.00 8.81 -15.59
N ARG A 139 2.15 9.81 -15.84
CA ARG A 139 2.48 11.00 -16.64
C ARG A 139 2.99 12.17 -15.81
N ALA A 140 2.89 12.11 -14.48
CA ALA A 140 3.39 13.14 -13.60
C ALA A 140 4.91 13.31 -13.82
N PRO A 141 5.42 14.55 -13.83
CA PRO A 141 6.84 14.80 -13.84
C PRO A 141 7.49 14.17 -12.60
N ARG A 142 8.64 13.52 -12.80
CA ARG A 142 9.43 12.88 -11.74
C ARG A 142 10.23 13.89 -10.94
#